data_AF-A0A229R8D3-F1
#
_entry.id   AF-A0A229R8D3-F1
#
_cell.length_a   1.000
_cell.length_b   1.000
_cell.length_c   1.000
_cell.angle_alpha   90.00
_cell.angle_beta   90.00
_cell.angle_gamma   90.00
#
_symmetry.space_group_name_H-M   'P 1'
#
loop_
_entity.id
_entity.type
_entity.pdbx_description
1 polymer ?
#
loop_
_entity_poly.entity_id
_entity_poly.type
_entity_poly.pdbx_seq_one_letter_code
_entity_poly.pdbx_strand_id
1 'polypeptide(L)'
;MAPPPMRREEPARPPAAANAGPPDAKQNWPISPLNGEPPLTLFRGKELRELPAGSELDRFGGPNGNLTYAAGTPFEERSLVPEWVNRPYHVYRVQRPLEALAGVAIPWFNQPGGGSAYLLPASIEELLAEGDLIELDPGEPPID
;
A
#
# COMPACT_ATOMS: atom_id res chain seq x y z
N MET A 1 11.66 33.50 49.95
CA MET A 1 11.82 32.08 49.56
C MET A 1 10.45 31.46 49.40
N ALA A 2 10.09 31.00 48.22
CA ALA A 2 8.95 30.12 47.97
C ALA A 2 9.38 29.08 46.91
N PRO A 3 9.14 27.77 47.09
CA PRO A 3 9.51 26.75 46.11
C PRO A 3 8.52 26.75 44.94
N PRO A 4 8.96 26.50 43.69
CA PRO A 4 8.04 26.24 42.58
C PRO A 4 7.46 24.81 42.67
N PRO A 5 6.26 24.58 42.10
CA PRO A 5 5.49 23.35 42.27
C PRO A 5 6.01 22.21 41.38
N MET A 6 5.68 20.99 41.80
CA MET A 6 6.09 19.71 41.23
C MET A 6 5.76 19.57 39.74
N ARG A 7 6.71 19.03 38.99
CA ARG A 7 6.64 18.71 37.56
C ARG A 7 5.54 17.67 37.35
N ARG A 8 4.43 18.07 36.74
CA ARG A 8 3.35 17.16 36.32
C ARG A 8 3.91 16.23 35.25
N GLU A 9 3.83 14.92 35.50
CA GLU A 9 4.28 13.86 34.59
C GLU A 9 3.68 14.05 33.19
N GLU A 10 4.58 13.99 32.22
CA GLU A 10 4.36 14.08 30.78
C GLU A 10 3.60 12.81 30.33
N PRO A 11 2.45 12.90 29.64
CA PRO A 11 1.85 11.72 29.04
C PRO A 11 2.80 11.20 27.96
N ALA A 12 3.20 9.94 28.12
CA ALA A 12 4.12 9.22 27.25
C ALA A 12 3.75 9.42 25.78
N ARG A 13 4.61 10.13 25.06
CA ARG A 13 4.60 10.10 23.59
C ARG A 13 4.90 8.65 23.19
N PRO A 14 4.13 8.04 22.27
CA PRO A 14 4.52 6.76 21.70
C PRO A 14 5.92 6.89 21.09
N PRO A 15 6.75 5.84 21.14
CA PRO A 15 8.14 5.91 20.73
C PRO A 15 8.21 6.41 19.29
N ALA A 16 9.02 7.45 19.09
CA ALA A 16 9.37 7.96 17.78
C ALA A 16 9.83 6.79 16.91
N ALA A 17 9.07 6.51 15.84
CA ALA A 17 9.48 5.63 14.77
C ALA A 17 10.87 6.08 14.31
N ALA A 18 11.87 5.26 14.63
CA ALA A 18 13.25 5.56 14.34
C ALA A 18 13.43 5.68 12.82
N ASN A 19 13.88 6.86 12.38
CA ASN A 19 14.46 7.13 11.06
C ASN A 19 13.62 6.70 9.85
N ALA A 20 12.39 7.21 9.72
CA ALA A 20 11.88 7.46 8.38
C ALA A 20 12.58 8.73 7.87
N GLY A 21 13.48 8.59 6.90
CA GLY A 21 14.03 9.72 6.14
C GLY A 21 12.90 10.60 5.58
N PRO A 22 13.21 11.81 5.10
CA PRO A 22 12.19 12.72 4.59
C PRO A 22 11.29 12.00 3.59
N PRO A 23 9.96 12.21 3.63
CA PRO A 23 9.08 11.57 2.67
C PRO A 23 9.53 11.98 1.27
N ASP A 24 9.91 10.99 0.47
CA ASP A 24 10.13 11.11 -0.96
C ASP A 24 8.81 11.45 -1.68
N ALA A 25 8.25 12.61 -1.35
CA ALA A 25 7.13 13.25 -2.01
C ALA A 25 7.61 14.10 -3.21
N LYS A 26 8.93 14.19 -3.43
CA LYS A 26 9.55 14.92 -4.55
C LYS A 26 10.22 14.01 -5.60
N GLN A 27 10.11 12.69 -5.47
CA GLN A 27 10.52 11.80 -6.55
C GLN A 27 9.39 11.74 -7.58
N ASN A 28 9.66 12.28 -8.77
CA ASN A 28 8.75 12.24 -9.91
C ASN A 28 8.76 10.81 -10.48
N TRP A 29 8.05 9.89 -9.81
CA TRP A 29 7.90 8.53 -10.28
C TRP A 29 7.07 8.51 -11.57
N PRO A 30 7.45 7.73 -12.59
CA PRO A 30 6.66 7.64 -13.82
C PRO A 30 5.28 7.04 -13.57
N ILE A 31 5.13 6.27 -12.49
CA ILE A 31 3.88 5.67 -12.04
C ILE A 31 3.39 6.42 -10.80
N SER A 32 2.15 6.92 -10.86
CA SER A 32 1.51 7.66 -9.78
C SER A 32 0.18 7.01 -9.37
N PRO A 33 -0.25 7.18 -8.10
CA PRO A 33 -1.55 6.70 -7.64
C PRO A 33 -2.69 7.39 -8.41
N LEU A 34 -3.66 6.60 -8.87
CA LEU A 34 -4.87 7.11 -9.51
C LEU A 34 -5.82 7.76 -8.49
N ASN A 35 -6.87 8.41 -8.99
CA ASN A 35 -7.83 9.11 -8.14
C ASN A 35 -8.53 8.15 -7.16
N GLY A 36 -8.43 8.46 -5.86
CA GLY A 36 -8.99 7.63 -4.78
C GLY A 36 -8.01 6.62 -4.17
N GLU A 37 -6.80 6.50 -4.74
CA GLU A 37 -5.70 5.72 -4.17
C GLU A 37 -4.96 6.50 -3.07
N PRO A 38 -4.38 5.80 -2.09
CA PRO A 38 -3.60 6.48 -1.06
C PRO A 38 -2.35 7.15 -1.65
N PRO A 39 -1.85 8.22 -1.01
CA PRO A 39 -0.64 8.88 -1.44
C PRO A 39 0.58 7.96 -1.33
N LEU A 40 1.56 8.14 -2.22
CA LEU A 40 2.83 7.41 -2.20
C LEU A 40 3.63 7.57 -0.90
N THR A 41 3.26 8.53 -0.05
CA THR A 41 3.85 8.71 1.28
C THR A 41 3.55 7.55 2.23
N LEU A 42 2.54 6.71 1.94
CA LEU A 42 2.29 5.48 2.69
C LEU A 42 3.27 4.34 2.35
N PHE A 43 4.11 4.50 1.32
CA PHE A 43 5.06 3.46 0.91
C PHE A 43 6.51 3.95 1.08
N ARG A 44 7.36 3.11 1.66
CA ARG A 44 8.82 3.31 1.75
C ARG A 44 9.54 2.40 0.76
N GLY A 45 10.80 2.73 0.47
CA GLY A 45 11.62 1.91 -0.45
C GLY A 45 10.99 1.78 -1.82
N LYS A 46 10.43 2.89 -2.34
CA LYS A 46 9.79 2.90 -3.65
C LYS A 46 10.85 2.69 -4.73
N GLU A 47 10.61 1.72 -5.60
CA GLU A 47 11.49 1.39 -6.72
C GLU A 47 10.66 0.90 -7.91
N LEU A 48 11.10 1.21 -9.13
CA LEU A 48 10.51 0.60 -10.31
C LEU A 48 10.97 -0.85 -10.37
N ARG A 49 10.01 -1.75 -10.44
CA ARG A 49 10.22 -3.18 -10.46
C ARG A 49 9.36 -3.81 -11.54
N GLU A 50 10.00 -4.62 -12.37
CA GLU A 50 9.29 -5.46 -13.32
C GLU A 50 8.67 -6.65 -12.58
N LEU A 51 7.35 -6.79 -12.70
CA LEU A 51 6.60 -7.94 -12.22
C LEU A 51 6.62 -9.02 -13.30
N PRO A 52 7.22 -10.20 -13.04
CA PRO A 52 7.24 -11.26 -14.03
C PRO A 52 5.83 -11.80 -14.28
N ALA A 53 5.62 -12.33 -15.49
CA ALA A 53 4.43 -13.12 -15.79
C ALA A 53 4.27 -14.27 -14.79
N GLY A 54 3.04 -14.44 -14.31
CA GLY A 54 2.68 -15.37 -13.25
C GLY A 54 2.58 -14.74 -11.87
N SER A 55 3.03 -13.49 -11.66
CA SER A 55 2.92 -12.80 -10.37
C SER A 55 1.46 -12.61 -9.99
N GLU A 56 1.12 -12.93 -8.74
CA GLU A 56 -0.23 -12.79 -8.20
C GLU A 56 -0.31 -11.53 -7.33
N LEU A 57 -1.30 -10.71 -7.63
CA LEU A 57 -1.55 -9.42 -7.03
C LEU A 57 -2.99 -9.39 -6.52
N ASP A 58 -3.26 -8.64 -5.47
CA ASP A 58 -4.61 -8.46 -4.99
C ASP A 58 -4.90 -7.01 -4.59
N ARG A 59 -6.18 -6.70 -4.40
CA ARG A 59 -6.63 -5.35 -4.11
C ARG A 59 -7.97 -5.34 -3.40
N PHE A 60 -8.11 -4.40 -2.47
CA PHE A 60 -9.39 -3.99 -1.88
C PHE A 60 -9.89 -2.70 -2.54
N GLY A 61 -10.77 -2.82 -3.52
CA GLY A 61 -11.28 -1.69 -4.30
C GLY A 61 -11.57 -2.04 -5.76
N GLY A 62 -12.37 -1.19 -6.41
CA GLY A 62 -12.78 -1.41 -7.80
C GLY A 62 -11.64 -1.27 -8.83
N PRO A 63 -11.93 -1.58 -10.11
CA PRO A 63 -10.95 -1.71 -11.19
C PRO A 63 -10.38 -0.37 -11.69
N ASN A 64 -10.94 0.76 -11.24
CA ASN A 64 -10.48 2.10 -11.63
C ASN A 64 -9.17 2.55 -10.96
N GLY A 65 -8.71 1.84 -9.91
CA GLY A 65 -7.44 2.14 -9.26
C GLY A 65 -6.29 1.35 -9.87
N ASN A 66 -5.07 1.66 -9.41
CA ASN A 66 -3.84 0.99 -9.86
C ASN A 66 -2.95 0.48 -8.71
N LEU A 67 -3.35 0.66 -7.45
CA LEU A 67 -2.65 0.09 -6.32
C LEU A 67 -3.07 -1.37 -6.12
N THR A 68 -2.08 -2.24 -6.05
CA THR A 68 -2.23 -3.65 -5.70
C THR A 68 -1.21 -4.03 -4.63
N TYR A 69 -1.40 -5.18 -4.02
CA TYR A 69 -0.46 -5.78 -3.07
C TYR A 69 -0.12 -7.18 -3.56
N ALA A 70 0.94 -7.80 -3.02
CA ALA A 70 1.17 -9.23 -3.26
C ALA A 70 -0.05 -10.03 -2.80
N ALA A 71 -0.51 -10.97 -3.62
CA ALA A 71 -1.68 -11.79 -3.27
C ALA A 71 -1.48 -12.48 -1.91
N GLY A 72 -2.51 -12.42 -1.05
CA GLY A 72 -2.47 -13.02 0.28
C GLY A 72 -1.82 -12.13 1.36
N THR A 73 -1.41 -10.90 1.04
CA THR A 73 -0.92 -9.95 2.05
C THR A 73 -2.04 -9.62 3.06
N PRO A 74 -1.87 -9.84 4.38
CA PRO A 74 -2.87 -9.50 5.38
C PRO A 74 -3.30 -8.03 5.31
N PHE A 75 -4.56 -7.71 5.58
CA PHE A 75 -5.06 -6.34 5.49
C PHE A 75 -4.25 -5.36 6.37
N GLU A 76 -3.89 -5.79 7.58
CA GLU A 76 -3.06 -5.01 8.52
C GLU A 76 -1.65 -4.71 7.98
N GLU A 77 -1.10 -5.56 7.13
CA GLU A 77 0.20 -5.31 6.51
C GLU A 77 0.11 -4.27 5.39
N ARG A 78 -1.10 -3.91 4.94
CA ARG A 78 -1.31 -2.95 3.87
C ARG A 78 -1.35 -1.51 4.34
N SER A 79 -1.55 -1.30 5.66
CA SER A 79 -1.71 0.03 6.28
C SER A 79 -2.76 0.90 5.59
N LEU A 80 -3.87 0.28 5.18
CA LEU A 80 -4.98 0.94 4.50
C LEU A 80 -6.01 1.46 5.50
N VAL A 81 -6.87 2.38 5.06
CA VAL A 81 -7.97 2.86 5.90
C VAL A 81 -8.85 1.65 6.26
N PRO A 82 -9.20 1.42 7.54
CA PRO A 82 -9.99 0.25 7.95
C PRO A 82 -11.28 0.04 7.16
N GLU A 83 -11.94 1.11 6.72
CA GLU A 83 -13.15 1.05 5.89
C GLU A 83 -12.95 0.33 4.55
N TRP A 84 -11.72 0.27 4.04
CA TRP A 84 -11.40 -0.38 2.77
C TRP A 84 -11.56 -1.90 2.84
N VAL A 85 -11.59 -2.49 4.04
CA VAL A 85 -11.86 -3.92 4.22
C VAL A 85 -13.24 -4.32 3.65
N ASN A 86 -14.19 -3.39 3.59
CA ASN A 86 -15.53 -3.62 3.06
C ASN A 86 -15.63 -3.41 1.53
N ARG A 87 -14.52 -3.01 0.89
CA ARG A 87 -14.47 -2.85 -0.57
C ARG A 87 -14.42 -4.23 -1.23
N PRO A 88 -14.86 -4.34 -2.50
CA PRO A 88 -14.73 -5.60 -3.22
C PRO A 88 -13.25 -6.02 -3.28
N TYR A 89 -13.02 -7.29 -2.95
CA TYR A 89 -11.71 -7.91 -2.99
C TYR A 89 -11.53 -8.61 -4.33
N HIS A 90 -10.42 -8.32 -4.98
CA HIS A 90 -10.08 -8.87 -6.29
C HIS A 90 -8.66 -9.38 -6.28
N VAL A 91 -8.44 -10.48 -6.99
CA VAL A 91 -7.12 -11.08 -7.20
C VAL A 91 -6.84 -11.08 -8.70
N TYR A 92 -5.63 -10.71 -9.06
CA TYR A 92 -5.17 -10.57 -10.43
C TYR A 92 -3.88 -11.35 -10.61
N ARG A 93 -3.69 -11.88 -11.81
CA ARG A 93 -2.42 -12.49 -12.22
C ARG A 93 -1.84 -11.75 -13.38
N VAL A 94 -0.57 -11.42 -13.26
CA VAL A 94 0.23 -10.80 -14.31
C VAL A 94 0.44 -11.83 -15.42
N GLN A 95 0.02 -11.51 -16.64
CA GLN A 95 0.16 -12.41 -17.79
C GLN A 95 1.46 -12.16 -18.56
N ARG A 96 1.98 -10.93 -18.49
CA ARG A 96 3.19 -10.49 -19.20
C ARG A 96 4.02 -9.61 -18.29
N PRO A 97 5.36 -9.55 -18.46
CA PRO A 97 6.21 -8.66 -17.68
C PRO A 97 5.66 -7.23 -17.65
N LEU A 98 5.37 -6.71 -16.46
CA LEU A 98 4.74 -5.40 -16.26
C LEU A 98 5.60 -4.56 -15.33
N GLU A 99 5.99 -3.37 -15.77
CA GLU A 99 6.72 -2.43 -14.92
C GLU A 99 5.76 -1.82 -13.89
N ALA A 100 6.03 -2.00 -12.60
CA ALA A 100 5.24 -1.48 -11.51
C ALA A 100 6.14 -0.73 -10.51
N LEU A 101 5.59 0.25 -9.83
CA LEU A 101 6.28 0.89 -8.71
C LEU A 101 6.05 0.05 -7.46
N ALA A 102 7.07 -0.73 -7.10
CA ALA A 102 7.08 -1.50 -5.87
C ALA A 102 7.36 -0.58 -4.68
N GLY A 103 6.75 -0.87 -3.53
CA GLY A 103 7.04 -0.19 -2.29
C GLY A 103 6.56 -1.02 -1.10
N VAL A 104 7.07 -0.72 0.08
CA VAL A 104 6.65 -1.39 1.31
C VAL A 104 5.73 -0.46 2.09
N ALA A 105 4.54 -0.93 2.46
CA ALA A 105 3.62 -0.16 3.28
C ALA A 105 4.28 0.21 4.63
N ILE A 106 4.27 1.48 5.01
CA ILE A 106 4.75 1.93 6.32
C ILE A 106 3.66 1.70 7.38
N PRO A 107 4.00 1.58 8.67
CA PRO A 107 2.99 1.54 9.73
C PRO A 107 2.10 2.79 9.69
N TRP A 108 0.79 2.61 9.52
CA TRP A 108 -0.18 3.70 9.45
C TRP A 108 -1.56 3.22 9.91
N PHE A 109 -2.49 4.13 10.25
CA PHE A 109 -3.84 3.77 10.75
C PHE A 109 -3.88 2.75 11.90
N ASN A 110 -2.88 2.78 12.79
CA ASN A 110 -2.71 1.81 13.89
C ASN A 110 -2.50 0.36 13.40
N GLN A 111 -2.00 0.20 12.18
CA GLN A 111 -1.63 -1.08 11.58
C GLN A 111 -0.10 -1.17 11.43
N PRO A 112 0.47 -2.39 11.52
CA PRO A 112 1.91 -2.62 11.42
C PRO A 112 2.48 -2.25 10.04
N GLY A 113 1.70 -2.38 8.96
CA GLY A 113 2.23 -2.27 7.61
C GLY A 113 3.21 -3.42 7.29
N GLY A 114 4.13 -3.17 6.35
CA GLY A 114 5.15 -4.14 5.95
C GLY A 114 4.82 -4.94 4.68
N GLY A 115 3.58 -4.86 4.20
CA GLY A 115 3.13 -5.50 2.98
C GLY A 115 3.79 -4.93 1.72
N SER A 116 4.02 -5.80 0.74
CA SER A 116 4.55 -5.40 -0.56
C SER A 116 3.43 -4.83 -1.42
N ALA A 117 3.48 -3.53 -1.66
CA ALA A 117 2.60 -2.81 -2.54
C ALA A 117 3.23 -2.66 -3.93
N TYR A 118 2.38 -2.72 -4.96
CA TYR A 118 2.74 -2.52 -6.35
C TYR A 118 1.73 -1.56 -6.97
N LEU A 119 2.19 -0.36 -7.34
CA LEU A 119 1.40 0.52 -8.18
C LEU A 119 1.67 0.19 -9.64
N LEU A 120 0.60 -0.08 -10.37
CA LEU A 120 0.66 -0.41 -11.78
C LEU A 120 0.66 0.86 -12.64
N PRO A 121 1.20 0.81 -13.88
CA PRO A 121 1.37 1.99 -14.72
C PRO A 121 0.03 2.52 -15.28
N ALA A 122 -1.00 1.69 -15.27
CA ALA A 122 -2.36 1.98 -15.71
C ALA A 122 -3.39 1.45 -14.69
N SER A 123 -4.66 1.76 -14.90
CA SER A 123 -5.76 1.20 -14.08
C SER A 123 -5.88 -0.30 -14.30
N ILE A 124 -6.44 -1.00 -13.31
CA ILE A 124 -6.70 -2.44 -13.44
C ILE A 124 -7.62 -2.72 -14.63
N GLU A 125 -8.66 -1.92 -14.84
CA GLU A 125 -9.57 -2.06 -15.99
C GLU A 125 -8.82 -2.05 -17.33
N GLU A 126 -7.89 -1.11 -17.51
CA GLU A 126 -7.10 -0.98 -18.74
C GLU A 126 -6.16 -2.18 -18.91
N LEU A 127 -5.48 -2.60 -17.84
CA LEU A 127 -4.58 -3.75 -17.89
C LEU A 127 -5.30 -5.08 -18.11
N LEU A 128 -6.54 -5.21 -17.65
CA LEU A 128 -7.41 -6.34 -17.98
C LEU A 128 -7.85 -6.30 -19.45
N ALA A 129 -8.18 -5.11 -19.98
CA ALA A 129 -8.58 -4.93 -21.37
C ALA A 129 -7.44 -5.24 -22.36
N GLU A 130 -6.22 -4.82 -22.04
CA GLU A 130 -5.00 -5.10 -22.82
C GLU A 130 -4.52 -6.56 -22.66
N GLY A 131 -5.06 -7.28 -21.66
CA GLY A 131 -4.70 -8.65 -21.33
C GLY A 131 -3.31 -8.81 -20.72
N ASP A 132 -2.80 -7.75 -20.07
CA ASP A 132 -1.58 -7.78 -19.24
C ASP A 132 -1.87 -8.33 -17.85
N LEU A 133 -3.11 -8.15 -17.36
CA LEU A 133 -3.65 -8.82 -16.19
C LEU A 133 -4.79 -9.75 -16.58
N ILE A 134 -5.00 -10.78 -15.77
CA ILE A 134 -6.26 -11.53 -15.72
C ILE A 134 -6.80 -11.49 -14.30
N GLU A 135 -8.11 -11.40 -14.15
CA GLU A 135 -8.77 -11.57 -12.87
C GLU A 135 -8.86 -13.06 -12.54
N LEU A 136 -8.51 -13.41 -11.31
CA LEU A 136 -8.63 -14.74 -10.74
C LEU A 136 -9.81 -14.78 -9.77
N ASP A 137 -10.30 -15.98 -9.49
CA ASP A 137 -11.23 -16.20 -8.39
C ASP A 137 -10.56 -15.75 -7.07
N PRO A 138 -11.10 -14.70 -6.40
CA PRO A 138 -10.39 -14.06 -5.29
C PRO A 138 -10.34 -14.92 -4.03
N GLY A 139 -11.16 -15.98 -3.92
CA GLY A 139 -11.24 -16.78 -2.71
C GLY A 139 -11.68 -15.96 -1.50
N GLU A 140 -11.14 -16.28 -0.33
CA GLU A 140 -11.43 -15.58 0.92
C GLU A 140 -10.41 -14.46 1.15
N PRO A 141 -10.84 -13.21 1.41
CA PRO A 141 -9.92 -12.09 1.56
C PRO A 141 -9.05 -12.25 2.82
N PRO A 142 -7.75 -11.94 2.77
CA PRO A 142 -6.82 -12.07 3.91
C PRO A 142 -7.02 -10.92 4.90
N ILE A 143 -8.10 -10.97 5.67
CA ILE A 143 -8.50 -9.93 6.65
C ILE A 143 -8.23 -10.34 8.11
N ASP A 144 -7.61 -11.50 8.34
CA ASP A 144 -7.29 -12.04 9.67
C ASP A 144 -6.11 -11.33 10.35
#